data_AF-A0A8S3BU88-F1
#
_entry.id   AF-A0A8S3BU88-F1
#
_cell.length_a   1.000
_cell.length_b   1.000
_cell.length_c   1.000
_cell.angle_alpha   90.00
_cell.angle_beta   90.00
_cell.angle_gamma   90.00
#
_symmetry.space_group_name_H-M   'P 1'
#
loop_
_entity.id
_entity.type
_entity.pdbx_description
1 polymer ?
#
loop_
_entity_poly.entity_id
_entity_poly.type
_entity_poly.pdbx_seq_one_letter_code
_entity_poly.pdbx_strand_id
1 'polypeptide(L)'
;VYASDVPSEADKLTVEFNQYDSFLRAIEDKIHALRIAGKHDAARRLDQQFVVIKNQFNQLKNKFRQFQKPSDFEPKYAKMRQILLDVEQNFYTLEIRSDDPDVVHNQLEHCLKLYKTLSDIKSDVEYVIRIGRSIVEKGQVDEASDLTRQIDQLKASYNNLGSRVSTARNQLDSVERHLRKFRKEYSHIHEWFVKADHEIRKIENKPVSKNNREEVDWIRTTRNDIKKLEANFEILSNLERSIQKDTERPLPGLHERISELKRQVDQLDRRLKDRSDIVEVRYGTKKKLILFI
;
A
#
# COMPACT_ATOMS: atom_id res chain seq x y z
N VAL A 1 -32.95 14.30 24.48
CA VAL A 1 -32.28 13.91 25.74
C VAL A 1 -31.81 12.50 25.56
N TYR A 2 -30.51 12.30 25.45
CA TYR A 2 -29.88 10.99 25.32
C TYR A 2 -29.55 10.44 26.72
N ALA A 3 -29.35 9.13 26.86
CA ALA A 3 -28.94 8.55 28.14
C ALA A 3 -27.61 9.14 28.68
N SER A 4 -26.77 9.70 27.80
CA SER A 4 -25.57 10.46 28.16
C SER A 4 -25.85 11.74 28.95
N ASP A 5 -27.03 12.32 28.79
CA ASP A 5 -27.39 13.62 29.38
C ASP A 5 -27.92 13.45 30.81
N VAL A 6 -28.43 12.25 31.16
CA VAL A 6 -28.95 11.93 32.50
C VAL A 6 -28.65 10.46 32.91
N PRO A 7 -27.38 10.12 33.23
CA PRO A 7 -26.97 8.72 33.49
C PRO A 7 -27.71 8.06 34.65
N SER A 8 -28.00 8.82 35.71
CA SER A 8 -28.71 8.33 36.91
C SER A 8 -30.14 7.88 36.62
N GLU A 9 -30.84 8.52 35.68
CA GLU A 9 -32.19 8.12 35.28
C GLU A 9 -32.18 6.88 34.38
N ALA A 10 -31.19 6.76 33.50
CA ALA A 10 -31.01 5.57 32.67
C ALA A 10 -30.68 4.32 33.51
N ASP A 11 -29.86 4.46 34.56
CA ASP A 11 -29.55 3.35 35.47
C ASP A 11 -30.79 2.92 36.26
N LYS A 12 -31.59 3.87 36.76
CA LYS A 12 -32.87 3.59 37.44
C LYS A 12 -33.84 2.85 36.52
N LEU A 13 -34.04 3.34 35.29
CA LEU A 13 -34.90 2.69 34.31
C LEU A 13 -34.40 1.28 33.97
N THR A 14 -33.08 1.06 33.91
CA THR A 14 -32.51 -0.28 33.70
C THR A 14 -32.89 -1.24 34.81
N VAL A 15 -32.83 -0.80 36.08
CA VAL A 15 -33.29 -1.59 37.23
C VAL A 15 -34.78 -1.88 37.14
N GLU A 16 -35.60 -0.89 36.79
CA GLU A 16 -37.05 -1.08 36.61
C GLU A 16 -37.35 -2.08 35.49
N PHE A 17 -36.71 -1.98 34.32
CA PHE A 17 -36.87 -2.94 33.23
C PHE A 17 -36.54 -4.39 33.67
N ASN A 18 -35.48 -4.58 34.46
CA ASN A 18 -35.12 -5.90 35.00
C ASN A 18 -36.17 -6.45 35.98
N GLN A 19 -36.78 -5.58 36.80
CA GLN A 19 -37.87 -5.96 37.69
C GLN A 19 -39.12 -6.37 36.90
N TYR A 20 -39.47 -5.61 35.85
CA TYR A 20 -40.59 -5.95 34.98
C TYR A 20 -40.37 -7.26 34.21
N ASP A 21 -39.15 -7.56 33.74
CA ASP A 21 -38.82 -8.88 33.16
C ASP A 21 -39.08 -10.02 34.15
N SER A 22 -38.68 -9.83 35.41
CA SER A 22 -38.90 -10.82 36.46
C SER A 22 -40.40 -11.01 36.76
N PHE A 23 -41.16 -9.91 36.77
CA PHE A 23 -42.61 -9.95 36.93
C PHE A 23 -43.32 -10.64 35.76
N LEU A 24 -42.91 -10.37 34.51
CA LEU A 24 -43.46 -11.03 33.33
C LEU A 24 -43.24 -12.54 33.37
N ARG A 25 -42.04 -13.00 33.78
CA ARG A 25 -41.77 -14.43 33.98
C ARG A 25 -42.71 -15.05 35.01
N ALA A 26 -42.94 -14.37 36.14
CA ALA A 26 -43.85 -14.86 37.17
C ALA A 26 -45.32 -14.98 36.69
N ILE A 27 -45.78 -14.07 35.81
CA ILE A 27 -47.10 -14.20 35.17
C ILE A 27 -47.13 -15.40 34.22
N GLU A 28 -46.06 -15.58 33.44
CA GLU A 28 -45.91 -16.71 32.51
C GLU A 28 -45.98 -18.06 33.26
N ASP A 29 -45.28 -18.18 34.39
CA ASP A 29 -45.34 -19.34 35.28
C ASP A 29 -46.74 -19.56 35.85
N LYS A 30 -47.44 -18.48 36.22
CA LYS A 30 -48.82 -18.54 36.74
C LYS A 30 -49.82 -19.00 35.66
N ILE A 31 -49.67 -18.53 34.43
CA ILE A 31 -50.46 -19.00 33.28
C ILE A 31 -50.22 -20.50 33.07
N HIS A 32 -48.95 -20.94 33.13
CA HIS A 32 -48.59 -22.35 32.99
C HIS A 32 -49.22 -23.21 34.10
N ALA A 33 -49.13 -22.78 35.36
CA ALA A 33 -49.74 -23.47 36.49
C ALA A 33 -51.27 -23.59 36.37
N LEU A 34 -51.95 -22.54 35.88
CA LEU A 34 -53.40 -22.56 35.64
C LEU A 34 -53.79 -23.55 34.53
N ARG A 35 -52.96 -23.71 33.50
CA ARG A 35 -53.17 -24.70 32.43
C ARG A 35 -53.04 -26.13 32.97
N ILE A 36 -52.04 -26.39 33.81
CA ILE A 36 -51.84 -27.71 34.44
C ILE A 36 -52.99 -28.03 35.40
N ALA A 37 -53.50 -27.04 36.13
CA ALA A 37 -54.62 -27.20 37.06
C ALA A 37 -56.00 -27.31 36.38
N GLY A 38 -56.07 -27.42 35.05
CA GLY A 38 -57.32 -27.55 34.29
C GLY A 38 -58.16 -26.27 34.19
N LYS A 39 -57.67 -25.13 34.68
CA LYS A 39 -58.39 -23.84 34.68
C LYS A 39 -58.20 -23.10 33.35
N HIS A 40 -58.58 -23.75 32.25
CA HIS A 40 -58.27 -23.29 30.89
C HIS A 40 -58.83 -21.92 30.53
N ASP A 41 -60.05 -21.58 30.95
CA ASP A 41 -60.65 -20.27 30.64
C ASP A 41 -59.97 -19.12 31.40
N ALA A 42 -59.60 -19.35 32.65
CA ALA A 42 -58.86 -18.38 33.45
C ALA A 42 -57.44 -18.19 32.88
N ALA A 43 -56.78 -19.29 32.49
CA ALA A 43 -55.49 -19.23 31.82
C ALA A 43 -55.58 -18.46 30.49
N ARG A 44 -56.60 -18.72 29.65
CA ARG A 44 -56.78 -18.05 28.35
C ARG A 44 -56.99 -16.54 28.49
N ARG A 45 -57.81 -16.10 29.46
CA ARG A 45 -58.04 -14.67 29.71
C ARG A 45 -56.77 -13.98 30.20
N LEU A 46 -56.03 -14.61 31.11
CA LEU A 46 -54.77 -14.07 31.61
C LEU A 46 -53.70 -14.01 30.50
N ASP A 47 -53.63 -15.05 29.67
CA ASP A 47 -52.72 -15.14 28.52
C ASP A 47 -52.98 -14.04 27.49
N GLN A 48 -54.25 -13.76 27.16
CA GLN A 48 -54.61 -12.64 26.27
C GLN A 48 -54.11 -11.28 26.79
N GLN A 49 -54.29 -10.99 28.08
CA GLN A 49 -53.81 -9.74 28.68
C GLN A 49 -52.28 -9.71 28.78
N PHE A 50 -51.66 -10.86 29.10
CA PHE A 50 -50.22 -11.00 29.20
C PHE A 50 -49.53 -10.73 27.86
N VAL A 51 -50.07 -11.23 26.74
CA VAL A 51 -49.53 -10.96 25.40
C VAL A 51 -49.50 -9.47 25.10
N VAL A 52 -50.56 -8.73 25.43
CA VAL A 52 -50.61 -7.26 25.21
C VAL A 52 -49.54 -6.54 26.03
N ILE A 53 -49.44 -6.85 27.33
CA ILE A 53 -48.46 -6.24 28.23
C ILE A 53 -47.03 -6.59 27.80
N LYS A 54 -46.77 -7.85 27.45
CA LYS A 54 -45.47 -8.32 26.95
C LYS A 54 -45.07 -7.59 25.67
N ASN A 55 -46.01 -7.40 24.74
CA ASN A 55 -45.76 -6.64 23.51
C ASN A 55 -45.45 -5.17 23.80
N GLN A 56 -46.22 -4.50 24.67
CA GLN A 56 -45.96 -3.11 25.06
C GLN A 56 -44.61 -2.95 25.77
N PHE A 57 -44.29 -3.87 26.69
CA PHE A 57 -43.01 -3.89 27.40
C PHE A 57 -41.84 -4.06 26.43
N ASN A 58 -41.92 -4.99 25.49
CA ASN A 58 -40.89 -5.19 24.47
C ASN A 58 -40.70 -3.94 23.59
N GLN A 59 -41.79 -3.26 23.22
CA GLN A 59 -41.71 -1.99 22.47
C GLN A 59 -41.01 -0.89 23.28
N LEU A 60 -41.35 -0.73 24.57
CA LEU A 60 -40.72 0.23 25.48
C LEU A 60 -39.23 -0.09 25.68
N LYS A 61 -38.90 -1.35 25.90
CA LYS A 61 -37.52 -1.84 26.07
C LYS A 61 -36.69 -1.61 24.82
N ASN A 62 -37.25 -1.81 23.63
CA ASN A 62 -36.58 -1.52 22.36
C ASN A 62 -36.32 -0.02 22.17
N LYS A 63 -37.30 0.84 22.48
CA LYS A 63 -37.10 2.29 22.46
C LYS A 63 -36.02 2.71 23.45
N PHE A 64 -36.06 2.19 24.68
CA PHE A 64 -35.09 2.51 25.72
C PHE A 64 -33.65 2.14 25.29
N ARG A 65 -33.45 0.97 24.68
CA ARG A 65 -32.16 0.57 24.10
C ARG A 65 -31.68 1.52 23.00
N GLN A 66 -32.57 1.94 22.11
CA GLN A 66 -32.25 2.94 21.07
C GLN A 66 -31.82 4.29 21.67
N PHE A 67 -32.43 4.71 22.79
CA PHE A 67 -32.04 5.93 23.51
C PHE A 67 -30.70 5.79 24.27
N GLN A 68 -30.34 4.58 24.66
CA GLN A 68 -29.10 4.28 25.36
C GLN A 68 -27.88 4.19 24.43
N LYS A 69 -28.09 3.80 23.17
CA LYS A 69 -27.03 3.77 22.15
C LYS A 69 -26.65 5.20 21.74
N PRO A 70 -25.35 5.55 21.68
CA PRO A 70 -24.94 6.86 21.17
C PRO A 70 -25.43 7.06 19.74
N SER A 71 -26.15 8.16 19.48
CA SER A 71 -26.75 8.44 18.17
C SER A 71 -25.74 8.64 17.05
N ASP A 72 -24.50 8.96 17.40
CA ASP A 72 -23.39 9.14 16.49
C ASP A 72 -22.67 7.82 16.14
N PHE A 73 -22.92 6.73 16.87
CA PHE A 73 -22.22 5.47 16.67
C PHE A 73 -22.44 4.89 15.27
N GLU A 74 -23.69 4.71 14.85
CA GLU A 74 -24.01 4.12 13.54
C GLU A 74 -23.47 4.96 12.36
N PRO A 75 -23.69 6.29 12.32
CA PRO A 75 -23.08 7.13 11.30
C PRO A 75 -21.55 7.05 11.28
N LYS A 76 -20.89 7.06 12.45
CA LYS A 76 -19.42 6.97 12.53
C LYS A 76 -18.93 5.59 12.09
N TYR A 77 -19.56 4.50 12.53
CA TYR A 77 -19.22 3.14 12.11
C TYR A 77 -19.33 2.99 10.58
N ALA A 78 -20.46 3.41 10.00
CA ALA A 78 -20.67 3.38 8.56
C ALA A 78 -19.62 4.21 7.79
N LYS A 79 -19.32 5.42 8.28
CA LYS A 79 -18.28 6.28 7.69
C LYS A 79 -16.89 5.63 7.74
N MET A 80 -16.48 5.07 8.90
CA MET A 80 -15.17 4.41 9.02
C MET A 80 -15.08 3.20 8.08
N ARG A 81 -16.15 2.40 8.02
CA ARG A 81 -16.22 1.25 7.12
C ARG A 81 -16.10 1.66 5.65
N GLN A 82 -16.77 2.75 5.25
CA GLN A 82 -16.68 3.26 3.88
C GLN A 82 -15.28 3.76 3.54
N ILE A 83 -14.65 4.54 4.43
CA ILE A 83 -13.29 5.04 4.20
C ILE A 83 -12.30 3.88 4.05
N LEU A 84 -12.40 2.84 4.89
CA LEU A 84 -11.54 1.66 4.75
C LEU A 84 -11.78 0.91 3.44
N LEU A 85 -13.03 0.80 2.99
CA LEU A 85 -13.36 0.22 1.68
C LEU A 85 -12.72 1.03 0.55
N ASP A 86 -12.83 2.36 0.60
CA ASP A 86 -12.25 3.24 -0.41
C ASP A 86 -10.71 3.13 -0.44
N VAL A 87 -10.06 3.02 0.73
CA VAL A 87 -8.61 2.80 0.81
C VAL A 87 -8.23 1.43 0.21
N GLU A 88 -8.96 0.37 0.52
CA GLU A 88 -8.74 -0.97 -0.06
C GLU A 88 -8.90 -0.96 -1.58
N GLN A 89 -9.94 -0.28 -2.08
CA GLN A 89 -10.14 -0.12 -3.52
C GLN A 89 -9.02 0.72 -4.14
N ASN A 90 -8.48 1.74 -3.49
CA ASN A 90 -7.39 2.50 -4.11
C ASN A 90 -6.03 1.80 -3.99
N PHE A 91 -5.89 0.80 -3.12
CA PHE A 91 -4.62 0.12 -2.88
C PHE A 91 -4.06 -0.58 -4.13
N TYR A 92 -4.90 -1.17 -5.00
CA TYR A 92 -4.43 -1.86 -6.20
C TYR A 92 -3.69 -0.95 -7.19
N THR A 93 -3.90 0.37 -7.09
CA THR A 93 -3.24 1.36 -7.96
C THR A 93 -1.77 1.60 -7.58
N LEU A 94 -1.34 1.11 -6.41
CA LEU A 94 0.02 1.26 -5.89
C LEU A 94 1.01 0.22 -6.41
N GLU A 95 0.57 -0.74 -7.23
CA GLU A 95 1.47 -1.75 -7.80
C GLU A 95 2.51 -1.11 -8.72
N ILE A 96 3.79 -1.41 -8.48
CA ILE A 96 4.90 -0.89 -9.28
C ILE A 96 4.98 -1.66 -10.59
N ARG A 97 4.71 -0.97 -11.70
CA ARG A 97 4.71 -1.55 -13.06
C ARG A 97 5.53 -0.76 -14.07
N SER A 98 6.14 0.34 -13.66
CA SER A 98 6.89 1.25 -14.54
C SER A 98 8.35 1.34 -14.13
N ASP A 99 9.23 1.47 -15.11
CA ASP A 99 10.64 1.80 -14.92
C ASP A 99 10.94 3.31 -15.01
N ASP A 100 9.89 4.13 -15.11
CA ASP A 100 9.97 5.59 -15.08
C ASP A 100 9.87 6.11 -13.63
N PRO A 101 10.93 6.76 -13.08
CA PRO A 101 10.92 7.28 -11.73
C PRO A 101 9.81 8.31 -11.49
N ASP A 102 9.38 9.07 -12.50
CA ASP A 102 8.37 10.11 -12.33
C ASP A 102 6.96 9.49 -12.23
N VAL A 103 6.73 8.35 -12.89
CA VAL A 103 5.51 7.54 -12.71
C VAL A 103 5.47 6.94 -11.31
N VAL A 104 6.58 6.33 -10.84
CA VAL A 104 6.66 5.74 -9.50
C VAL A 104 6.53 6.82 -8.42
N HIS A 105 7.06 8.02 -8.65
CA HIS A 105 6.87 9.17 -7.75
C HIS A 105 5.38 9.53 -7.60
N ASN A 106 4.62 9.59 -8.69
CA ASN A 106 3.18 9.84 -8.61
C ASN A 106 2.44 8.74 -7.83
N GLN A 107 2.86 7.47 -7.96
CA GLN A 107 2.31 6.37 -7.15
C GLN A 107 2.66 6.53 -5.67
N LEU A 108 3.88 6.97 -5.33
CA LEU A 108 4.28 7.29 -3.97
C LEU A 108 3.43 8.40 -3.36
N GLU A 109 3.19 9.49 -4.11
CA GLU A 109 2.31 10.58 -3.67
C GLU A 109 0.88 10.09 -3.40
N HIS A 110 0.37 9.17 -4.22
CA HIS A 110 -0.93 8.54 -3.98
C HIS A 110 -0.91 7.65 -2.73
N CYS A 111 0.15 6.86 -2.52
CA CYS A 111 0.33 6.06 -1.33
C CYS A 111 0.37 6.92 -0.05
N LEU A 112 1.02 8.09 -0.11
CA LEU A 112 1.09 9.04 1.00
C LEU A 112 -0.29 9.61 1.34
N LYS A 113 -1.16 9.85 0.34
CA LYS A 113 -2.55 10.26 0.58
C LYS A 113 -3.32 9.17 1.32
N LEU A 114 -3.21 7.90 0.91
CA LEU A 114 -3.87 6.77 1.60
C LEU A 114 -3.34 6.61 3.03
N TYR A 115 -2.02 6.72 3.21
CA TYR A 115 -1.39 6.68 4.54
C TYR A 115 -1.94 7.80 5.45
N LYS A 116 -2.05 9.02 4.92
CA LYS A 116 -2.63 10.15 5.63
C LYS A 116 -4.09 9.90 6.00
N THR A 117 -4.91 9.42 5.07
CA THR A 117 -6.31 9.07 5.34
C THR A 117 -6.44 8.08 6.50
N LEU A 118 -5.63 7.01 6.51
CA LEU A 118 -5.62 6.05 7.63
C LEU A 118 -5.18 6.70 8.95
N SER A 119 -4.17 7.56 8.92
CA SER A 119 -3.70 8.29 10.11
C SER A 119 -4.79 9.23 10.67
N ASP A 120 -5.50 9.94 9.80
CA ASP A 120 -6.51 10.93 10.18
C ASP A 120 -7.73 10.26 10.82
N ILE A 121 -8.12 9.06 10.39
CA ILE A 121 -9.26 8.32 10.96
C ILE A 121 -8.92 7.47 12.18
N LYS A 122 -7.65 7.40 12.60
CA LYS A 122 -7.20 6.50 13.67
C LYS A 122 -8.03 6.65 14.96
N SER A 123 -8.20 7.88 15.42
CA SER A 123 -8.95 8.19 16.65
C SER A 123 -10.44 7.88 16.51
N ASP A 124 -11.02 8.10 15.32
CA ASP A 124 -12.41 7.74 15.04
C ASP A 124 -12.62 6.21 15.03
N VAL A 125 -11.68 5.44 14.48
CA VAL A 125 -11.71 3.97 14.51
C VAL A 125 -11.59 3.47 15.95
N GLU A 126 -10.65 4.00 16.75
CA GLU A 126 -10.52 3.68 18.17
C GLU A 126 -11.79 4.03 18.96
N TYR A 127 -12.41 5.17 18.67
CA TYR A 127 -13.69 5.58 19.24
C TYR A 127 -14.80 4.57 18.91
N VAL A 128 -14.98 4.23 17.63
CA VAL A 128 -16.01 3.29 17.18
C VAL A 128 -15.81 1.92 17.83
N ILE A 129 -14.57 1.43 17.91
CA ILE A 129 -14.27 0.16 18.60
C ILE A 129 -14.68 0.24 20.08
N ARG A 130 -14.24 1.29 20.80
CA ARG A 130 -14.54 1.46 22.22
C ARG A 130 -16.03 1.55 22.49
N ILE A 131 -16.76 2.37 21.72
CA ILE A 131 -18.20 2.54 21.89
C ILE A 131 -18.95 1.27 21.50
N GLY A 132 -18.58 0.61 20.39
CA GLY A 132 -19.18 -0.65 19.97
C GLY A 132 -19.04 -1.74 21.03
N ARG A 133 -17.88 -1.84 21.68
CA ARG A 133 -17.66 -2.75 22.81
C ARG A 133 -18.54 -2.40 24.01
N SER A 134 -18.67 -1.12 24.35
CA SER A 134 -19.53 -0.68 25.45
C SER A 134 -21.02 -0.97 25.21
N ILE A 135 -21.50 -0.81 23.97
CA ILE A 135 -22.88 -1.15 23.59
C ILE A 135 -23.16 -2.64 23.82
N VAL A 136 -22.21 -3.52 23.44
CA VAL A 136 -22.31 -4.96 23.67
C VAL A 136 -22.31 -5.28 25.16
N GLU A 137 -21.34 -4.74 25.92
CA GLU A 137 -21.19 -4.97 27.36
C GLU A 137 -22.43 -4.55 28.16
N LYS A 138 -23.04 -3.43 27.77
CA LYS A 138 -24.25 -2.89 28.43
C LYS A 138 -25.56 -3.51 27.93
N GLY A 139 -25.51 -4.47 26.99
CA GLY A 139 -26.71 -5.12 26.46
C GLY A 139 -27.64 -4.16 25.69
N GLN A 140 -27.07 -3.12 25.08
CA GLN A 140 -27.80 -2.06 24.35
C GLN A 140 -28.10 -2.43 22.88
N VAL A 141 -27.82 -3.66 22.47
CA VAL A 141 -28.06 -4.21 21.13
C VAL A 141 -28.64 -5.62 21.24
N ASP A 142 -29.55 -6.00 20.34
CA ASP A 142 -30.15 -7.33 20.32
C ASP A 142 -29.17 -8.40 19.82
N GLU A 143 -28.45 -8.10 18.74
CA GLU A 143 -27.48 -9.01 18.13
C GLU A 143 -26.04 -8.68 18.56
N ALA A 144 -25.75 -8.88 19.84
CA ALA A 144 -24.44 -8.60 20.45
C ALA A 144 -23.27 -9.32 19.76
N SER A 145 -23.51 -10.54 19.27
CA SER A 145 -22.52 -11.32 18.50
C SER A 145 -22.17 -10.67 17.17
N ASP A 146 -23.17 -10.14 16.47
CA ASP A 146 -23.00 -9.56 15.13
C ASP A 146 -22.29 -8.22 15.23
N LEU A 147 -22.65 -7.38 16.21
CA LEU A 147 -21.93 -6.14 16.48
C LEU A 147 -20.47 -6.42 16.87
N THR A 148 -20.22 -7.42 17.72
CA THR A 148 -18.86 -7.84 18.08
C THR A 148 -18.04 -8.23 16.84
N ARG A 149 -18.59 -9.09 15.98
CA ARG A 149 -17.96 -9.50 14.72
C ARG A 149 -17.67 -8.29 13.82
N GLN A 150 -18.61 -7.37 13.68
CA GLN A 150 -18.47 -6.15 12.88
C GLN A 150 -17.35 -5.23 13.39
N ILE A 151 -17.22 -5.07 14.71
CA ILE A 151 -16.14 -4.29 15.34
C ILE A 151 -14.78 -4.97 15.14
N ASP A 152 -14.70 -6.29 15.27
CA ASP A 152 -13.48 -7.05 15.04
C ASP A 152 -13.03 -7.00 13.58
N GLN A 153 -13.97 -7.11 12.63
CA GLN A 153 -13.69 -6.93 11.20
C GLN A 153 -13.16 -5.52 10.89
N LEU A 154 -13.77 -4.48 11.47
CA LEU A 154 -13.30 -3.10 11.29
C LEU A 154 -11.87 -2.93 11.79
N LYS A 155 -11.58 -3.43 13.01
CA LYS A 155 -10.24 -3.39 13.61
C LYS A 155 -9.21 -4.14 12.76
N ALA A 156 -9.55 -5.35 12.32
CA ALA A 156 -8.69 -6.16 11.48
C ALA A 156 -8.39 -5.49 10.13
N SER A 157 -9.42 -4.93 9.49
CA SER A 157 -9.29 -4.19 8.22
C SER A 157 -8.38 -2.98 8.36
N TYR A 158 -8.60 -2.12 9.38
CA TYR A 158 -7.74 -0.96 9.64
C TYR A 158 -6.28 -1.35 9.85
N ASN A 159 -6.01 -2.38 10.68
CA ASN A 159 -4.65 -2.85 10.95
C ASN A 159 -3.99 -3.45 9.70
N ASN A 160 -4.72 -4.26 8.94
CA ASN A 160 -4.22 -4.86 7.70
C ASN A 160 -3.87 -3.80 6.66
N LEU A 161 -4.79 -2.84 6.42
CA LEU A 161 -4.58 -1.72 5.51
C LEU A 161 -3.41 -0.84 5.97
N GLY A 162 -3.33 -0.51 7.26
CA GLY A 162 -2.21 0.25 7.82
C GLY A 162 -0.86 -0.42 7.57
N SER A 163 -0.77 -1.73 7.79
CA SER A 163 0.45 -2.49 7.51
C SER A 163 0.79 -2.50 6.02
N ARG A 164 -0.19 -2.81 5.15
CA ARG A 164 0.02 -2.90 3.70
C ARG A 164 0.42 -1.56 3.09
N VAL A 165 -0.27 -0.47 3.44
CA VAL A 165 0.05 0.88 2.96
C VAL A 165 1.42 1.32 3.46
N SER A 166 1.80 0.98 4.70
CA SER A 166 3.14 1.30 5.21
C SER A 166 4.24 0.53 4.46
N THR A 167 4.04 -0.75 4.18
CA THR A 167 4.97 -1.55 3.38
C THR A 167 5.09 -1.00 1.96
N ALA A 168 3.96 -0.76 1.29
CA ALA A 168 3.93 -0.22 -0.07
C ALA A 168 4.63 1.15 -0.16
N ARG A 169 4.43 2.03 0.84
CA ARG A 169 5.12 3.32 0.90
C ARG A 169 6.64 3.15 0.91
N ASN A 170 7.15 2.26 1.75
CA ASN A 170 8.59 2.06 1.88
C ASN A 170 9.19 1.42 0.61
N GLN A 171 8.45 0.50 -0.03
CA GLN A 171 8.85 -0.09 -1.32
C GLN A 171 8.88 0.97 -2.43
N LEU A 172 7.82 1.77 -2.58
CA LEU A 172 7.74 2.85 -3.57
C LEU A 172 8.87 3.87 -3.39
N ASP A 173 9.14 4.30 -2.16
CA ASP A 173 10.23 5.24 -1.82
C ASP A 173 11.63 4.64 -2.08
N SER A 174 11.81 3.34 -1.83
CA SER A 174 13.05 2.63 -2.17
C SER A 174 13.26 2.57 -3.69
N VAL A 175 12.24 2.10 -4.41
CA VAL A 175 12.30 1.91 -5.87
C VAL A 175 12.48 3.24 -6.60
N GLU A 176 11.75 4.28 -6.23
CA GLU A 176 11.87 5.62 -6.85
C GLU A 176 13.31 6.13 -6.75
N ARG A 177 13.90 6.03 -5.55
CA ARG A 177 15.28 6.47 -5.30
C ARG A 177 16.28 5.69 -6.15
N HIS A 178 16.10 4.37 -6.26
CA HIS A 178 16.97 3.53 -7.07
C HIS A 178 16.80 3.83 -8.57
N LEU A 179 15.58 4.06 -9.05
CA LEU A 179 15.30 4.44 -10.44
C LEU A 179 15.91 5.80 -10.79
N ARG A 180 15.87 6.79 -9.88
CA ARG A 180 16.55 8.08 -10.09
C ARG A 180 18.06 7.93 -10.20
N LYS A 181 18.67 7.11 -9.33
CA LYS A 181 20.10 6.78 -9.42
C LYS A 181 20.42 6.06 -10.73
N PHE A 182 19.61 5.07 -11.10
CA PHE A 182 19.76 4.31 -12.35
C PHE A 182 19.74 5.26 -13.55
N ARG A 183 18.74 6.15 -13.63
CA ARG A 183 18.62 7.14 -14.71
C ARG A 183 19.86 8.03 -14.79
N LYS A 184 20.38 8.51 -13.66
CA LYS A 184 21.58 9.35 -13.61
C LYS A 184 22.82 8.62 -14.13
N GLU A 185 23.06 7.40 -13.64
CA GLU A 185 24.21 6.58 -14.07
C GLU A 185 24.09 6.18 -15.54
N TYR A 186 22.89 5.79 -15.98
CA TYR A 186 22.61 5.48 -17.38
C TYR A 186 22.89 6.69 -18.29
N SER A 187 22.36 7.87 -17.93
CA SER A 187 22.61 9.12 -18.68
C SER A 187 24.09 9.45 -18.76
N HIS A 188 24.84 9.26 -17.68
CA HIS A 188 26.28 9.51 -17.67
C HIS A 188 27.02 8.64 -18.70
N ILE A 189 26.77 7.32 -18.70
CA ILE A 189 27.39 6.40 -19.65
C ILE A 189 26.91 6.69 -21.08
N HIS A 190 25.62 6.95 -21.26
CA HIS A 190 25.03 7.21 -22.57
C HIS A 190 25.57 8.50 -23.21
N GLU A 191 25.67 9.60 -22.46
CA GLU A 191 26.26 10.85 -22.95
C GLU A 191 27.74 10.70 -23.30
N TRP A 192 28.50 9.96 -22.49
CA TRP A 192 29.88 9.62 -22.80
C TRP A 192 29.95 8.81 -24.11
N PHE A 193 29.10 7.80 -24.26
CA PHE A 193 29.06 6.94 -25.44
C PHE A 193 28.74 7.75 -26.70
N VAL A 194 27.70 8.59 -26.68
CA VAL A 194 27.32 9.42 -27.84
C VAL A 194 28.47 10.32 -28.28
N LYS A 195 29.19 10.94 -27.34
CA LYS A 195 30.37 11.77 -27.65
C LYS A 195 31.49 10.93 -28.27
N ALA A 196 31.81 9.79 -27.66
CA ALA A 196 32.88 8.92 -28.16
C ALA A 196 32.54 8.31 -29.53
N ASP A 197 31.29 7.87 -29.74
CA ASP A 197 30.78 7.33 -31.01
C ASP A 197 30.86 8.38 -32.13
N HIS A 198 30.50 9.62 -31.84
CA HIS A 198 30.61 10.72 -32.79
C HIS A 198 32.05 11.02 -33.19
N GLU A 199 32.96 11.07 -32.21
CA GLU A 199 34.37 11.34 -32.49
C GLU A 199 35.04 10.20 -33.27
N ILE A 200 34.78 8.93 -32.95
CA ILE A 200 35.33 7.81 -33.75
C ILE A 200 34.79 7.83 -35.19
N ARG A 201 33.51 8.19 -35.41
CA ARG A 201 32.97 8.34 -36.78
C ARG A 201 33.70 9.42 -37.57
N LYS A 202 34.00 10.56 -36.93
CA LYS A 202 34.79 11.64 -37.57
C LYS A 202 36.20 11.17 -37.93
N ILE A 203 36.82 10.37 -37.08
CA ILE A 203 38.16 9.82 -37.30
C ILE A 203 38.15 8.79 -38.43
N GLU A 204 37.18 7.86 -38.42
CA GLU A 204 37.01 6.84 -39.45
C GLU A 204 36.80 7.45 -40.84
N ASN A 205 36.04 8.55 -40.94
CA ASN A 205 35.78 9.25 -42.18
C ASN A 205 36.99 10.03 -42.73
N LYS A 206 38.04 10.22 -41.94
CA LYS A 206 39.27 10.91 -42.37
C LYS A 206 40.32 9.90 -42.85
N PRO A 207 40.99 10.15 -43.99
CA PRO A 207 42.12 9.34 -44.40
C PRO A 207 43.23 9.43 -43.35
N VAL A 208 43.84 8.29 -43.06
CA VAL A 208 44.95 8.18 -42.11
C VAL A 208 46.09 9.08 -42.57
N SER A 209 46.38 10.14 -41.79
CA SER A 209 47.41 11.12 -42.11
C SER A 209 48.80 10.62 -41.71
N LYS A 210 49.87 11.36 -42.04
CA LYS A 210 51.24 11.00 -41.61
C LYS A 210 51.55 11.40 -40.16
N ASN A 211 50.70 12.18 -39.49
CA ASN A 211 50.94 12.71 -38.15
C ASN A 211 49.75 12.42 -37.21
N ASN A 212 49.56 11.15 -36.84
CA ASN A 212 48.36 10.67 -36.12
C ASN A 212 48.56 10.52 -34.61
N ARG A 213 49.52 11.24 -34.00
CA ARG A 213 49.79 11.11 -32.57
C ARG A 213 48.55 11.43 -31.72
N GLU A 214 47.84 12.50 -32.08
CA GLU A 214 46.59 12.90 -31.41
C GLU A 214 45.49 11.85 -31.53
N GLU A 215 45.35 11.20 -32.68
CA GLU A 215 44.40 10.11 -32.91
C GLU A 215 44.73 8.88 -32.05
N VAL A 216 46.01 8.47 -32.02
CA VAL A 216 46.47 7.33 -31.20
C VAL A 216 46.28 7.61 -29.71
N ASP A 217 46.65 8.81 -29.25
CA ASP A 217 46.49 9.21 -27.86
C ASP A 217 45.01 9.29 -27.46
N TRP A 218 44.13 9.77 -28.36
CA TRP A 218 42.69 9.78 -28.15
C TRP A 218 42.13 8.36 -28.07
N ILE A 219 42.42 7.48 -29.04
CA ILE A 219 41.96 6.07 -29.05
C ILE A 219 42.38 5.37 -27.74
N ARG A 220 43.65 5.52 -27.35
CA ARG A 220 44.18 4.94 -26.10
C ARG A 220 43.43 5.45 -24.87
N THR A 221 43.17 6.76 -24.81
CA THR A 221 42.44 7.38 -23.70
C THR A 221 41.00 6.88 -23.64
N THR A 222 40.28 6.86 -24.77
CA THR A 222 38.91 6.37 -24.86
C THR A 222 38.79 4.90 -24.47
N ARG A 223 39.73 4.04 -24.90
CA ARG A 223 39.77 2.63 -24.48
C ARG A 223 40.02 2.47 -22.97
N ASN A 224 40.85 3.32 -22.38
CA ASN A 224 41.04 3.34 -20.93
C ASN A 224 39.79 3.81 -20.19
N ASP A 225 39.04 4.76 -20.75
CA ASP A 225 37.77 5.19 -20.17
C ASP A 225 36.70 4.10 -20.25
N ILE A 226 36.65 3.31 -21.35
CA ILE A 226 35.77 2.13 -21.46
C ILE A 226 36.00 1.16 -20.30
N LYS A 227 37.26 0.85 -19.97
CA LYS A 227 37.58 -0.01 -18.81
C LYS A 227 37.03 0.55 -17.50
N LYS A 228 37.08 1.88 -17.31
CA LYS A 228 36.52 2.52 -16.11
C LYS A 228 34.99 2.44 -16.06
N LEU A 229 34.31 2.35 -17.21
CA LEU A 229 32.85 2.21 -17.26
C LEU A 229 32.35 0.86 -16.74
N GLU A 230 33.20 -0.17 -16.67
CA GLU A 230 32.85 -1.46 -16.08
C GLU A 230 32.26 -1.29 -14.66
N ALA A 231 32.87 -0.41 -13.85
CA ALA A 231 32.34 -0.09 -12.51
C ALA A 231 30.94 0.54 -12.55
N ASN A 232 30.65 1.37 -13.55
CA ASN A 232 29.32 1.99 -13.69
C ASN A 232 28.26 0.97 -14.15
N PHE A 233 28.61 0.03 -15.02
CA PHE A 233 27.73 -1.07 -15.39
C PHE A 233 27.43 -2.01 -14.21
N GLU A 234 28.40 -2.25 -13.33
CA GLU A 234 28.16 -2.96 -12.08
C GLU A 234 27.22 -2.19 -11.15
N ILE A 235 27.34 -0.87 -11.06
CA ILE A 235 26.39 -0.03 -10.32
C ILE A 235 24.98 -0.16 -10.90
N LEU A 236 24.81 -0.06 -12.23
CA LEU A 236 23.50 -0.24 -12.87
C LEU A 236 22.90 -1.61 -12.58
N SER A 237 23.70 -2.68 -12.66
CA SER A 237 23.26 -4.05 -12.36
C SER A 237 22.89 -4.25 -10.89
N ASN A 238 23.60 -3.58 -9.98
CA ASN A 238 23.27 -3.56 -8.54
C ASN A 238 21.95 -2.82 -8.26
N LEU A 239 21.73 -1.69 -8.94
CA LEU A 239 20.49 -0.92 -8.84
C LEU A 239 19.31 -1.72 -9.39
N GLU A 240 19.47 -2.38 -10.55
CA GLU A 240 18.45 -3.27 -11.12
C GLU A 240 18.05 -4.37 -10.13
N ARG A 241 19.01 -5.08 -9.55
CA ARG A 241 18.73 -6.11 -8.54
C ARG A 241 18.03 -5.57 -7.29
N SER A 242 18.41 -4.37 -6.85
CA SER A 242 17.79 -3.72 -5.70
C SER A 242 16.33 -3.34 -5.98
N ILE A 243 16.05 -2.84 -7.19
CA ILE A 243 14.69 -2.55 -7.64
C ILE A 243 13.86 -3.84 -7.71
N GLN A 244 14.40 -4.90 -8.34
CA GLN A 244 13.71 -6.18 -8.49
C GLN A 244 13.31 -6.81 -7.15
N LYS A 245 14.10 -6.60 -6.09
CA LYS A 245 13.78 -7.09 -4.74
C LYS A 245 12.53 -6.43 -4.15
N ASP A 246 12.31 -5.15 -4.48
CA ASP A 246 11.22 -4.34 -3.91
C ASP A 246 9.98 -4.30 -4.82
N THR A 247 10.03 -4.95 -5.98
CA THR A 247 8.91 -5.06 -6.94
C THR A 247 8.34 -6.47 -6.98
N GLU A 248 7.01 -6.61 -7.04
CA GLU A 248 6.35 -7.92 -7.19
C GLU A 248 6.63 -8.58 -8.54
N ARG A 249 6.84 -7.76 -9.58
CA ARG A 249 7.09 -8.20 -10.95
C ARG A 249 8.38 -7.57 -11.48
N PRO A 250 9.19 -8.30 -12.25
CA PRO A 250 10.37 -7.74 -12.88
C PRO A 250 10.02 -6.58 -13.82
N LEU A 251 10.89 -5.58 -13.88
CA LEU A 251 10.83 -4.46 -14.82
C LEU A 251 11.85 -4.71 -15.96
N PRO A 252 11.50 -5.43 -17.04
CA PRO A 252 12.45 -5.88 -18.06
C PRO A 252 13.12 -4.71 -18.80
N GLY A 253 12.47 -3.55 -18.89
CA GLY A 253 13.01 -2.36 -19.54
C GLY A 253 14.35 -1.88 -18.94
N LEU A 254 14.59 -2.12 -17.65
CA LEU A 254 15.88 -1.81 -17.02
C LEU A 254 17.00 -2.70 -17.58
N HIS A 255 16.74 -4.01 -17.63
CA HIS A 255 17.68 -5.01 -18.13
C HIS A 255 18.03 -4.77 -19.61
N GLU A 256 17.00 -4.50 -20.42
CA GLU A 256 17.13 -4.22 -21.85
C GLU A 256 17.98 -2.97 -22.10
N ARG A 257 17.75 -1.90 -21.34
CA ARG A 257 18.56 -0.65 -21.42
C ARG A 257 20.02 -0.89 -21.07
N ILE A 258 20.30 -1.64 -19.99
CA ILE A 258 21.69 -1.98 -19.62
C ILE A 258 22.36 -2.78 -20.74
N SER A 259 21.67 -3.82 -21.23
CA SER A 259 22.20 -4.75 -22.24
C SER A 259 22.48 -4.04 -23.56
N GLU A 260 21.58 -3.17 -24.00
CA GLU A 260 21.76 -2.39 -25.22
C GLU A 260 22.93 -1.40 -25.08
N LEU A 261 23.02 -0.67 -23.97
CA LEU A 261 24.13 0.27 -23.76
C LEU A 261 25.48 -0.46 -23.68
N LYS A 262 25.54 -1.64 -23.06
CA LYS A 262 26.74 -2.48 -23.02
C LYS A 262 27.13 -2.94 -24.43
N ARG A 263 26.17 -3.42 -25.21
CA ARG A 263 26.38 -3.81 -26.62
C ARG A 263 26.93 -2.66 -27.46
N GLN A 264 26.40 -1.44 -27.27
CA GLN A 264 26.87 -0.23 -27.94
C GLN A 264 28.32 0.11 -27.57
N VAL A 265 28.67 0.06 -26.29
CA VAL A 265 30.05 0.29 -25.82
C VAL A 265 31.01 -0.78 -26.33
N ASP A 266 30.61 -2.06 -26.34
CA ASP A 266 31.43 -3.15 -26.89
C ASP A 266 31.66 -2.99 -28.40
N GLN A 267 30.67 -2.48 -29.13
CA GLN A 267 30.81 -2.17 -30.55
C GLN A 267 31.77 -0.99 -30.78
N LEU A 268 31.72 0.03 -29.92
CA LEU A 268 32.68 1.14 -29.94
C LEU A 268 34.11 0.66 -29.66
N ASP A 269 34.32 -0.21 -28.67
CA ASP A 269 35.68 -0.74 -28.38
C ASP A 269 36.27 -1.53 -29.54
N ARG A 270 35.43 -2.31 -30.24
CA ARG A 270 35.84 -3.02 -31.46
C ARG A 270 36.28 -2.06 -32.56
N ARG A 271 35.49 -1.02 -32.83
CA ARG A 271 35.85 0.00 -33.84
C ARG A 271 37.11 0.77 -33.49
N LEU A 272 37.29 1.12 -32.21
CA LEU A 272 38.53 1.71 -31.71
C LEU A 272 39.73 0.79 -31.93
N LYS A 273 39.55 -0.53 -31.75
CA LYS A 273 40.58 -1.53 -32.03
C LYS A 273 40.94 -1.58 -33.51
N ASP A 274 39.93 -1.76 -34.36
CA ASP A 274 40.12 -1.84 -35.82
C ASP A 274 40.82 -0.59 -36.36
N ARG A 275 40.44 0.59 -35.85
CA ARG A 275 41.10 1.84 -36.24
C ARG A 275 42.53 1.93 -35.72
N SER A 276 42.79 1.49 -34.49
CA SER A 276 44.15 1.41 -33.93
C SER A 276 45.04 0.54 -34.82
N ASP A 277 44.58 -0.65 -35.20
CA ASP A 277 45.32 -1.59 -36.04
C ASP A 277 45.66 -0.98 -37.41
N ILE A 278 44.72 -0.25 -38.03
CA ILE A 278 44.95 0.46 -39.31
C ILE A 278 46.03 1.54 -39.15
N VAL A 279 45.98 2.33 -38.07
CA VAL A 279 46.95 3.38 -37.80
C VAL A 279 48.33 2.78 -37.53
N GLU A 280 48.40 1.70 -36.75
CA GLU A 280 49.64 0.98 -36.45
C GLU A 280 50.28 0.37 -37.69
N VAL A 281 49.52 -0.21 -38.63
CA VAL A 281 50.09 -0.74 -39.87
C VAL A 281 50.69 0.39 -40.74
N ARG A 282 49.98 1.51 -40.89
CA ARG A 282 50.44 2.66 -41.70
C ARG A 282 51.57 3.46 -41.06
N TYR A 283 51.62 3.52 -39.73
CA TYR A 283 52.69 4.19 -38.97
C TYR A 283 53.90 3.27 -38.75
N GLY A 284 53.64 1.98 -38.53
CA GLY A 284 54.59 0.90 -38.29
C GLY A 284 55.43 0.50 -39.50
N THR A 285 55.05 0.91 -40.72
CA THR A 285 55.97 0.85 -41.88
C THR A 285 57.14 1.85 -41.72
N LYS A 286 57.12 2.76 -40.73
CA LYS A 286 58.22 3.72 -40.48
C LYS A 286 58.78 3.78 -39.06
N LYS A 287 58.19 3.16 -38.04
CA LYS A 287 58.86 2.86 -36.74
C LYS A 287 57.94 2.00 -35.87
N LYS A 288 58.44 0.83 -35.43
CA LYS A 288 57.86 0.06 -34.32
C LYS A 288 57.74 0.99 -33.11
N LEU A 289 56.52 1.32 -32.70
CA LEU A 289 56.27 1.83 -31.35
C LEU A 289 55.70 0.69 -30.51
N ILE A 290 56.40 0.47 -29.40
CA ILE A 290 56.00 -0.38 -28.29
C ILE A 290 54.74 0.26 -27.70
N LEU A 291 53.57 -0.33 -27.97
CA LEU A 291 52.27 0.08 -27.45
C LEU A 291 51.56 -1.13 -26.83
N PHE A 292 52.27 -1.81 -25.92
CA PHE A 292 51.68 -2.70 -24.94
C PHE A 292 52.46 -2.52 -23.64
N ILE A 293 52.04 -1.56 -22.82
CA ILE A 293 51.97 -1.56 -21.35
C ILE A 293 50.82 -0.61 -21.00
#